data_AF-A0A1V5GB31-F1
#
_entry.id   AF-A0A1V5GB31-F1
#
_cell.length_a   1.000
_cell.length_b   1.000
_cell.length_c   1.000
_cell.angle_alpha   90.00
_cell.angle_beta   90.00
_cell.angle_gamma   90.00
#
_symmetry.space_group_name_H-M   'P 1'
#
loop_
_entity.id
_entity.type
_entity.pdbx_description
1 polymer ?
#
loop_
_entity_poly.entity_id
_entity_poly.type
_entity_poly.pdbx_seq_one_letter_code
_entity_poly.pdbx_strand_id
1 'polypeptide(L)'
;MTKASVDAGSNRKAFMNTVGAVTRNVNNIWIDSKLDTVNYAGGDFPLSWKCYSDSKEFEVQLYTQDNIATPFFSTYVTKLKINIPDLVSKMKPGSAYFWNAAVKGEQNDDLKVLNYVTKEKFDEVMSIINSQKPGVEAPAEEAYRTAFMLEDAHYLADAYKYYAKAAQLEPTNALYRSTLMSFKKDYEIK
;
A
#
# COMPACT_ATOMS: atom_id res chain seq x y z
N MET A 1 31.71 -24.62 5.01
CA MET A 1 31.32 -25.85 5.72
C MET A 1 29.87 -26.14 5.42
N THR A 2 29.62 -27.15 4.59
CA THR A 2 28.28 -27.63 4.21
C THR A 2 27.62 -28.32 5.41
N LYS A 3 26.41 -27.90 5.81
CA LYS A 3 25.64 -28.58 6.86
C LYS A 3 25.18 -29.94 6.32
N ALA A 4 25.55 -31.01 7.02
CA ALA A 4 25.12 -32.37 6.71
C ALA A 4 23.59 -32.50 6.79
N SER A 5 22.98 -33.15 5.80
CA SER A 5 21.58 -33.57 5.86
C SER A 5 21.43 -34.62 6.96
N VAL A 6 20.66 -34.31 7.99
CA VAL A 6 20.35 -35.27 9.04
C VAL A 6 19.23 -36.17 8.51
N ASP A 7 19.58 -37.40 8.16
CA ASP A 7 18.59 -38.41 7.76
C ASP A 7 17.58 -38.68 8.88
N ALA A 8 16.30 -38.79 8.50
CA ALA A 8 15.16 -39.01 9.40
C ALA A 8 15.24 -40.30 10.24
N GLY A 9 16.22 -41.18 9.96
CA GLY A 9 16.35 -42.50 10.56
C GLY A 9 17.11 -42.58 11.88
N SER A 10 17.98 -41.62 12.22
CA SER A 10 18.94 -41.82 13.33
C SER A 10 18.59 -41.06 14.61
N ASN A 11 17.77 -40.01 14.56
CA ASN A 11 17.40 -39.27 15.78
C ASN A 11 16.06 -38.54 15.65
N ARG A 12 14.97 -39.33 15.59
CA ARG A 12 13.58 -38.84 15.46
C ARG A 12 13.23 -37.73 16.48
N LYS A 13 13.79 -37.79 17.70
CA LYS A 13 13.58 -36.79 18.75
C LYS A 13 14.22 -35.42 18.44
N ALA A 14 15.42 -35.40 17.85
CA ALA A 14 16.07 -34.17 17.43
C ALA A 14 15.41 -33.57 16.17
N PHE A 15 14.98 -34.43 15.25
CA PHE A 15 14.23 -34.02 14.06
C PHE A 15 12.86 -33.45 14.43
N MET A 16 12.06 -34.13 15.24
CA MET A 16 10.73 -33.64 15.66
C MET A 16 10.78 -32.34 16.48
N ASN A 17 11.88 -32.08 17.20
CA ASN A 17 12.07 -30.82 17.92
C ASN A 17 12.31 -29.62 16.98
N THR A 18 12.78 -29.83 15.75
CA THR A 18 13.00 -28.75 14.77
C THR A 18 11.88 -28.66 13.72
N VAL A 19 11.19 -29.76 13.42
CA VAL A 19 10.17 -29.84 12.35
C VAL A 19 8.83 -29.20 12.75
N GLY A 20 8.67 -28.80 14.02
CA GLY A 20 7.51 -28.05 14.51
C GLY A 20 7.78 -26.59 14.85
N ALA A 21 9.03 -26.12 14.74
CA ALA A 21 9.38 -24.73 15.00
C ALA A 21 8.98 -23.87 13.80
N VAL A 22 7.68 -23.67 13.63
CA VAL A 22 7.18 -22.53 12.85
C VAL A 22 7.60 -21.30 13.65
N THR A 23 8.71 -20.67 13.28
CA THR A 23 9.00 -19.29 13.68
C THR A 23 7.85 -18.45 13.14
N ARG A 24 6.84 -18.24 13.99
CA ARG A 24 5.84 -17.21 13.76
C ARG A 24 6.61 -15.91 13.91
N ASN A 25 6.99 -15.30 12.79
CA ASN A 25 7.59 -13.98 12.81
C ASN A 25 6.54 -13.06 13.44
N VAL A 26 6.76 -12.66 14.70
CA VAL A 26 5.86 -11.72 15.37
C VAL A 26 6.15 -10.37 14.73
N ASN A 27 5.34 -10.02 13.76
CA ASN A 27 5.50 -8.78 13.05
C ASN A 27 4.90 -7.64 13.89
N ASN A 28 5.75 -6.73 14.35
CA ASN A 28 5.31 -5.56 15.09
C ASN A 28 4.62 -4.52 14.20
N ILE A 29 4.70 -4.68 12.89
CA ILE A 29 4.06 -3.82 11.90
C ILE A 29 2.84 -4.54 11.31
N TRP A 30 1.74 -3.81 11.15
CA TRP A 30 0.60 -4.25 10.36
C TRP A 30 0.27 -3.20 9.33
N ILE A 31 0.26 -3.63 8.06
CA ILE A 31 -0.14 -2.80 6.93
C ILE A 31 -1.59 -3.18 6.60
N ASP A 32 -2.44 -2.17 6.43
CA ASP A 32 -3.85 -2.40 6.10
C ASP A 32 -3.98 -3.09 4.74
N SER A 33 -4.89 -4.08 4.63
CA SER A 33 -5.15 -4.79 3.38
C SER A 33 -5.61 -3.88 2.24
N LYS A 34 -6.17 -2.70 2.56
CA LYS A 34 -6.49 -1.68 1.55
C LYS A 34 -5.25 -1.16 0.81
N LEU A 35 -4.06 -1.39 1.36
CA LEU A 35 -2.77 -1.05 0.76
C LEU A 35 -2.05 -2.28 0.15
N ASP A 36 -2.72 -3.43 0.04
CA ASP A 36 -2.18 -4.64 -0.62
C ASP A 36 -1.75 -4.36 -2.06
N THR A 37 -2.50 -3.52 -2.76
CA THR A 37 -2.14 -3.02 -4.08
C THR A 37 -2.48 -1.55 -4.17
N VAL A 38 -1.53 -0.74 -4.64
CA VAL A 38 -1.75 0.68 -4.92
C VAL A 38 -1.33 0.98 -6.35
N ASN A 39 -2.26 1.51 -7.14
CA ASN A 39 -2.00 2.04 -8.47
C ASN A 39 -1.75 3.55 -8.37
N TYR A 40 -0.50 3.97 -8.58
CA TYR A 40 -0.11 5.36 -8.42
C TYR A 40 0.17 6.01 -9.77
N ALA A 41 -0.64 7.00 -10.16
CA ALA A 41 -0.44 7.82 -11.35
C ALA A 41 0.09 9.23 -11.04
N GLY A 42 0.03 9.66 -9.76
CA GLY A 42 0.58 10.94 -9.30
C GLY A 42 -0.21 11.55 -8.14
N GLY A 43 0.35 12.61 -7.54
CA GLY A 43 -0.26 13.33 -6.41
C GLY A 43 0.36 12.97 -5.06
N ASP A 44 -0.12 13.58 -3.99
CA ASP A 44 0.37 13.28 -2.64
C ASP A 44 -0.51 12.20 -1.99
N PHE A 45 0.09 11.08 -1.62
CA PHE A 45 -0.60 9.98 -0.95
C PHE A 45 0.39 9.20 -0.07
N PRO A 46 0.05 8.92 1.19
CA PRO A 46 0.90 8.15 2.09
C PRO A 46 0.67 6.63 1.96
N LEU A 47 1.74 5.87 2.12
CA LEU A 47 1.69 4.47 2.53
C LEU A 47 1.84 4.45 4.05
N SER A 48 0.89 3.88 4.76
CA SER A 48 0.83 3.89 6.22
C SER A 48 0.74 2.49 6.81
N TRP A 49 1.05 2.39 8.10
CA TRP A 49 0.99 1.15 8.85
C TRP A 49 0.68 1.42 10.32
N LYS A 50 0.32 0.37 11.05
CA LYS A 50 0.23 0.37 12.51
C LYS A 50 1.47 -0.30 13.08
N CYS A 51 1.90 0.17 14.25
CA CYS A 51 2.97 -0.45 15.01
C CYS A 51 2.42 -0.89 16.37
N TYR A 52 2.73 -2.12 16.79
CA TYR A 52 2.35 -2.70 18.07
C TYR A 52 3.51 -2.73 19.08
N SER A 53 4.60 -2.05 18.77
CA SER A 53 5.73 -1.81 19.68
C SER A 53 5.90 -0.31 19.99
N ASP A 54 6.70 0.00 21.01
CA ASP A 54 7.03 1.38 21.37
C ASP A 54 8.07 2.05 20.44
N SER A 55 8.51 1.36 19.39
CA SER A 55 9.51 1.88 18.46
C SER A 55 9.07 3.18 17.79
N LYS A 56 10.07 4.02 17.46
CA LYS A 56 9.92 5.32 16.79
C LYS A 56 10.73 5.42 15.50
N GLU A 57 11.42 4.35 15.11
CA GLU A 57 12.20 4.29 13.88
C GLU A 57 11.74 3.08 13.07
N PHE A 58 11.39 3.34 11.82
CA PHE A 58 10.88 2.34 10.88
C PHE A 58 11.75 2.35 9.64
N GLU A 59 12.05 1.16 9.13
CA GLU A 59 12.67 0.99 7.83
C GLU A 59 11.57 0.73 6.80
N VAL A 60 11.57 1.51 5.72
CA VAL A 60 10.75 1.26 4.54
C VAL A 60 11.68 0.71 3.47
N GLN A 61 11.28 -0.39 2.85
CA GLN A 61 12.08 -1.04 1.83
C GLN A 61 11.26 -1.23 0.55
N LEU A 62 11.94 -1.08 -0.58
CA LEU A 62 11.38 -1.31 -1.90
C LEU A 62 12.15 -2.43 -2.60
N TYR A 63 11.41 -3.23 -3.36
CA TYR A 63 11.89 -4.41 -4.06
C TYR A 63 11.40 -4.38 -5.52
N THR A 64 12.21 -4.91 -6.43
CA THR A 64 11.85 -5.10 -7.84
C THR A 64 11.25 -6.48 -8.12
N GLN A 65 11.22 -7.35 -7.12
CA GLN A 65 10.74 -8.72 -7.19
C GLN A 65 9.88 -9.00 -5.96
N ASP A 66 8.99 -9.99 -6.09
CA ASP A 66 8.14 -10.47 -5.00
C ASP A 66 8.92 -11.37 -4.03
N ASN A 67 9.97 -10.81 -3.43
CA ASN A 67 10.74 -11.43 -2.35
C ASN A 67 11.50 -10.36 -1.56
N ILE A 68 11.78 -10.69 -0.31
CA ILE A 68 12.47 -9.83 0.65
C ILE A 68 14.00 -10.06 0.68
N ALA A 69 14.57 -10.73 -0.33
CA ALA A 69 15.96 -11.16 -0.27
C ALA A 69 16.94 -9.99 -0.33
N THR A 70 16.68 -9.00 -1.19
CA THR A 70 17.52 -7.81 -1.32
C THR A 70 16.69 -6.61 -1.75
N PRO A 71 16.51 -5.61 -0.89
CA PRO A 71 15.83 -4.38 -1.29
C PRO A 71 16.69 -3.62 -2.30
N PHE A 72 16.07 -3.07 -3.34
CA PHE A 72 16.78 -2.18 -4.27
C PHE A 72 16.94 -0.77 -3.69
N PHE A 73 16.08 -0.41 -2.73
CA PHE A 73 16.11 0.85 -2.01
C PHE A 73 15.56 0.63 -0.60
N SER A 74 16.17 1.28 0.39
CA SER A 74 15.59 1.42 1.72
C SER A 74 15.83 2.81 2.29
N THR A 75 14.97 3.21 3.21
CA THR A 75 15.08 4.48 3.93
C THR A 75 14.48 4.33 5.33
N TYR A 76 14.84 5.25 6.22
CA TYR A 76 14.30 5.29 7.57
C TYR A 76 13.35 6.46 7.75
N VAL A 77 12.24 6.21 8.45
CA VAL A 77 11.26 7.23 8.83
C VAL A 77 10.92 7.12 10.31
N THR A 78 10.51 8.23 10.90
CA THR A 78 10.07 8.29 12.30
C THR A 78 8.55 8.33 12.47
N LYS A 79 7.83 8.41 11.35
CA LYS A 79 6.37 8.39 11.30
C LYS A 79 5.90 7.01 10.86
N LEU A 80 4.67 6.66 11.21
CA LEU A 80 3.99 5.44 10.77
C LEU A 80 3.49 5.52 9.31
N LYS A 81 4.20 6.29 8.48
CA LYS A 81 3.89 6.48 7.07
C LYS A 81 5.07 7.06 6.29
N ILE A 82 5.05 6.84 4.99
CA ILE A 82 5.93 7.46 3.99
C ILE A 82 5.08 7.93 2.80
N ASN A 83 5.40 9.08 2.21
CA ASN A 83 4.68 9.56 1.05
C ASN A 83 5.18 8.85 -0.23
N ILE A 84 4.26 8.40 -1.09
CA ILE A 84 4.62 7.75 -2.36
C ILE A 84 5.57 8.62 -3.22
N PRO A 85 5.40 9.95 -3.33
CA PRO A 85 6.37 10.84 -3.97
C PRO A 85 7.85 10.63 -3.57
N ASP A 86 8.11 10.29 -2.30
CA ASP A 86 9.47 10.06 -1.80
C ASP A 86 10.07 8.77 -2.38
N LEU A 87 9.21 7.78 -2.64
CA LEU A 87 9.57 6.46 -3.18
C LEU A 87 9.70 6.47 -4.69
N VAL A 88 8.76 7.09 -5.40
CA VAL A 88 8.72 7.06 -6.87
C VAL A 88 9.88 7.81 -7.52
N SER A 89 10.57 8.67 -6.76
CA SER A 89 11.85 9.26 -7.17
C SER A 89 12.95 8.22 -7.50
N LYS A 90 12.77 6.97 -7.04
CA LYS A 90 13.65 5.81 -7.26
C LYS A 90 13.07 4.80 -8.25
N MET A 91 11.83 5.02 -8.71
CA MET A 91 11.06 4.09 -9.52
C MET A 91 10.95 4.57 -10.95
N LYS A 92 10.63 3.64 -11.86
CA LYS A 92 10.30 3.94 -13.25
C LYS A 92 8.79 3.86 -13.45
N PRO A 93 8.16 4.83 -14.13
CA PRO A 93 6.78 4.70 -14.59
C PRO A 93 6.62 3.47 -15.48
N GLY A 94 5.47 2.80 -15.39
CA GLY A 94 5.16 1.57 -16.12
C GLY A 94 5.63 0.28 -15.45
N SER A 95 6.19 0.34 -14.24
CA SER A 95 6.71 -0.81 -13.51
C SER A 95 5.96 -1.08 -12.21
N ALA A 96 5.86 -2.35 -11.84
CA ALA A 96 5.43 -2.81 -10.53
C ALA A 96 6.63 -2.93 -9.60
N TYR A 97 6.43 -2.54 -8.34
CA TYR A 97 7.39 -2.69 -7.27
C TYR A 97 6.70 -3.30 -6.06
N PHE A 98 7.49 -3.90 -5.18
CA PHE A 98 7.00 -4.43 -3.92
C PHE A 98 7.57 -3.61 -2.78
N TRP A 99 6.81 -3.43 -1.72
CA TRP A 99 7.24 -2.62 -0.59
C TRP A 99 6.79 -3.23 0.73
N ASN A 100 7.51 -2.93 1.78
CA ASN A 100 7.11 -3.22 3.16
C ASN A 100 7.57 -2.08 4.08
N ALA A 101 7.17 -2.18 5.35
CA ALA A 101 7.72 -1.38 6.43
C ALA A 101 8.00 -2.29 7.62
N ALA A 102 9.13 -2.09 8.30
CA ALA A 102 9.52 -2.84 9.48
C ALA A 102 9.94 -1.88 10.60
N VAL A 103 9.89 -2.34 11.86
CA VAL A 103 10.64 -1.68 12.93
C VAL A 103 12.14 -1.78 12.58
N LYS A 104 12.90 -0.72 12.80
CA LYS A 104 14.35 -0.71 12.53
C LYS A 104 15.05 -1.89 13.21
N GLY A 105 15.73 -2.71 12.41
CA GLY A 105 16.44 -3.91 12.89
C GLY A 105 15.57 -5.18 12.97
N GLU A 106 14.28 -5.07 12.64
CA GLU A 106 13.37 -6.21 12.49
C GLU A 106 13.09 -6.50 11.01
N GLN A 107 12.50 -7.67 10.76
CA GLN A 107 12.09 -8.08 9.43
C GLN A 107 10.56 -8.15 9.37
N ASN A 108 10.01 -7.65 8.26
CA ASN A 108 8.60 -7.80 7.93
C ASN A 108 8.48 -8.49 6.58
N ASP A 109 7.83 -9.66 6.54
CA ASP A 109 7.67 -10.46 5.33
C ASP A 109 6.39 -10.11 4.54
N ASP A 110 5.59 -9.15 5.03
CA ASP A 110 4.36 -8.65 4.41
C ASP A 110 4.68 -7.66 3.28
N LEU A 111 4.93 -8.21 2.09
CA LEU A 111 5.13 -7.45 0.87
C LEU A 111 3.79 -7.00 0.28
N LYS A 112 3.76 -5.72 -0.08
CA LYS A 112 2.64 -5.03 -0.72
C LYS A 112 3.04 -4.57 -2.11
N VAL A 113 2.07 -4.36 -3.00
CA VAL A 113 2.34 -3.97 -4.40
C VAL A 113 2.12 -2.48 -4.60
N LEU A 114 3.10 -1.81 -5.20
CA LEU A 114 3.01 -0.44 -5.68
C LEU A 114 3.28 -0.40 -7.19
N ASN A 115 2.22 -0.17 -7.95
CA ASN A 115 2.31 0.01 -9.40
C ASN A 115 2.52 1.51 -9.68
N TYR A 116 3.67 1.88 -10.26
CA TYR A 116 3.85 3.23 -10.77
C TYR A 116 3.30 3.30 -12.19
N VAL A 117 2.08 3.80 -12.33
CA VAL A 117 1.33 3.81 -13.59
C VAL A 117 1.78 4.97 -14.46
N THR A 118 1.97 4.72 -15.76
CA THR A 118 2.24 5.76 -16.76
C THR A 118 1.01 6.65 -16.96
N LYS A 119 1.21 7.90 -17.37
CA LYS A 119 0.12 8.81 -17.66
C LYS A 119 -0.86 8.24 -18.71
N GLU A 120 -0.34 7.64 -19.77
CA GLU A 120 -1.14 7.08 -20.86
C GLU A 120 -2.09 6.00 -20.34
N LYS A 121 -1.57 5.09 -19.52
CA LYS A 121 -2.38 4.03 -18.90
C LYS A 121 -3.43 4.57 -17.93
N PHE A 122 -3.12 5.62 -17.19
CA PHE A 122 -4.09 6.27 -16.32
C PHE A 122 -5.19 6.98 -17.13
N ASP A 123 -4.82 7.64 -18.23
CA ASP A 123 -5.78 8.30 -19.11
C ASP A 123 -6.75 7.27 -19.76
N GLU A 124 -6.28 6.05 -20.08
CA GLU A 124 -7.15 4.94 -20.49
C GLU A 124 -8.18 4.54 -19.42
N VAL A 125 -7.74 4.41 -18.16
CA VAL A 125 -8.65 4.09 -17.03
C VAL A 125 -9.69 5.19 -16.86
N MET A 126 -9.27 6.45 -16.92
CA MET A 126 -10.19 7.59 -16.85
C MET A 126 -11.18 7.60 -18.02
N SER A 127 -10.75 7.24 -19.23
CA SER A 127 -11.64 7.10 -20.39
C SER A 127 -12.73 6.05 -20.14
N ILE A 128 -12.36 4.89 -19.58
CA ILE A 128 -13.30 3.84 -19.20
C ILE A 128 -14.28 4.34 -18.13
N ILE A 129 -13.79 4.98 -17.07
CA ILE A 129 -14.64 5.53 -15.98
C ILE A 129 -15.63 6.57 -16.52
N ASN A 130 -15.18 7.43 -17.42
CA ASN A 130 -16.01 8.48 -18.01
C ASN A 130 -17.06 7.90 -18.99
N SER A 131 -16.76 6.80 -19.66
CA SER A 131 -17.72 6.12 -20.54
C SER A 131 -18.92 5.50 -19.81
N GLN A 132 -18.80 5.29 -18.50
CA GLN A 132 -19.86 4.74 -17.65
C GLN A 132 -20.77 5.82 -17.03
N LYS A 133 -20.59 7.08 -17.42
CA LYS A 133 -21.36 8.20 -16.90
C LYS A 133 -22.85 8.07 -17.24
N PRO A 134 -23.77 8.22 -16.28
CA PRO A 134 -25.21 8.28 -16.58
C PRO A 134 -25.56 9.57 -17.34
N GLY A 135 -26.69 9.56 -18.06
CA GLY A 135 -27.05 10.66 -18.99
C GLY A 135 -27.13 12.05 -18.34
N VAL A 136 -27.55 12.15 -17.08
CA VAL A 136 -27.56 13.41 -16.31
C VAL A 136 -27.01 13.13 -14.91
N GLU A 137 -25.95 13.84 -14.54
CA GLU A 137 -25.25 13.74 -13.25
C GLU A 137 -24.78 15.13 -12.84
N ALA A 138 -24.95 15.51 -11.58
CA ALA A 138 -24.43 16.79 -11.09
C ALA A 138 -22.89 16.75 -10.98
N PRO A 139 -22.16 17.88 -11.11
CA PRO A 139 -20.70 17.86 -11.05
C PRO A 139 -20.10 17.26 -9.76
N ALA A 140 -20.78 17.43 -8.62
CA ALA A 140 -20.35 16.87 -7.34
C ALA A 140 -20.56 15.34 -7.30
N GLU A 141 -21.69 14.87 -7.84
CA GLU A 141 -22.03 13.45 -7.97
C GLU A 141 -21.06 12.74 -8.93
N GLU A 142 -20.74 13.37 -10.06
CA GLU A 142 -19.74 12.89 -11.02
C GLU A 142 -18.35 12.74 -10.37
N ALA A 143 -17.95 13.74 -9.58
CA ALA A 143 -16.69 13.66 -8.84
C ALA A 143 -16.72 12.52 -7.80
N TYR A 144 -17.83 12.34 -7.09
CA TYR A 144 -17.97 11.29 -6.09
C TYR A 144 -17.94 9.89 -6.71
N ARG A 145 -18.70 9.66 -7.79
CA ARG A 145 -18.70 8.40 -8.55
C ARG A 145 -17.31 8.09 -9.11
N THR A 146 -16.65 9.09 -9.69
CA THR A 146 -15.28 8.93 -10.20
C THR A 146 -14.31 8.53 -9.10
N ALA A 147 -14.41 9.16 -7.92
CA ALA A 147 -13.60 8.80 -6.75
C ALA A 147 -13.83 7.34 -6.33
N PHE A 148 -15.09 6.92 -6.25
CA PHE A 148 -15.46 5.55 -5.88
C PHE A 148 -14.90 4.52 -6.85
N MET A 149 -15.02 4.77 -8.16
CA MET A 149 -14.46 3.87 -9.18
C MET A 149 -12.93 3.83 -9.16
N LEU A 150 -12.27 4.95 -8.85
CA LEU A 150 -10.83 5.00 -8.68
C LEU A 150 -10.38 4.25 -7.42
N GLU A 151 -11.11 4.36 -6.32
CA GLU A 151 -10.82 3.63 -5.08
C GLU A 151 -10.94 2.12 -5.31
N ASP A 152 -12.02 1.66 -5.95
CA ASP A 152 -12.21 0.25 -6.32
C ASP A 152 -11.08 -0.27 -7.23
N ALA A 153 -10.62 0.57 -8.17
CA ALA A 153 -9.46 0.30 -9.01
C ALA A 153 -8.10 0.54 -8.31
N HIS A 154 -8.08 0.79 -7.01
CA HIS A 154 -6.88 1.01 -6.18
C HIS A 154 -6.03 2.23 -6.57
N TYR A 155 -6.60 3.21 -7.28
CA TYR A 155 -5.99 4.52 -7.57
C TYR A 155 -6.23 5.50 -6.43
N LEU A 156 -5.75 5.16 -5.23
CA LEU A 156 -6.12 5.82 -3.98
C LEU A 156 -5.74 7.32 -3.93
N ALA A 157 -4.61 7.70 -4.51
CA ALA A 157 -4.18 9.08 -4.61
C ALA A 157 -5.15 9.94 -5.43
N ASP A 158 -5.67 9.39 -6.53
CA ASP A 158 -6.61 10.07 -7.40
C ASP A 158 -8.03 10.01 -6.84
N ALA A 159 -8.43 8.89 -6.24
CA ALA A 159 -9.69 8.77 -5.50
C ALA A 159 -9.81 9.88 -4.43
N TYR A 160 -8.75 10.10 -3.64
CA TYR A 160 -8.71 11.18 -2.67
C TYR A 160 -9.00 12.56 -3.29
N LYS A 161 -8.36 12.88 -4.42
CA LYS A 161 -8.56 14.17 -5.13
C LYS A 161 -10.02 14.35 -5.53
N TYR A 162 -10.65 13.29 -6.03
CA TYR A 162 -12.04 13.35 -6.49
C TYR A 162 -13.05 13.37 -5.33
N TYR A 163 -12.80 12.66 -4.22
CA TYR A 163 -13.62 12.80 -3.00
C TYR A 163 -13.52 14.21 -2.42
N ALA A 164 -12.32 14.77 -2.37
CA ALA A 164 -12.12 16.16 -1.95
C ALA A 164 -12.88 17.14 -2.86
N LYS A 165 -12.82 16.94 -4.18
CA LYS A 165 -13.57 17.73 -5.15
C LYS A 165 -15.08 17.64 -4.96
N ALA A 166 -15.64 16.44 -4.75
CA ALA A 166 -17.07 16.26 -4.50
C ALA A 166 -17.53 17.03 -3.25
N ALA A 167 -16.80 16.89 -2.14
CA ALA A 167 -17.11 17.59 -0.89
C ALA A 167 -16.91 19.12 -0.98
N GLN A 168 -16.04 19.60 -1.87
CA GLN A 168 -15.88 21.04 -2.14
C GLN A 168 -17.02 21.60 -2.99
N LEU A 169 -17.48 20.85 -3.99
CA LEU A 169 -18.57 21.26 -4.88
C LEU A 169 -19.91 21.29 -4.15
N GLU A 170 -20.13 20.36 -3.21
CA GLU A 170 -21.37 20.29 -2.43
C GLU A 170 -21.08 20.09 -0.92
N PRO A 171 -20.64 21.15 -0.22
CA PRO A 171 -20.15 21.05 1.17
C PRO A 171 -21.25 20.78 2.21
N THR A 172 -22.51 20.96 1.84
CA THR A 172 -23.65 20.63 2.72
C THR A 172 -24.02 19.15 2.64
N ASN A 173 -23.57 18.43 1.62
CA ASN A 173 -23.85 17.01 1.46
C ASN A 173 -23.13 16.19 2.54
N ALA A 174 -23.92 15.54 3.40
CA ALA A 174 -23.37 14.78 4.53
C ALA A 174 -22.59 13.54 4.07
N LEU A 175 -23.02 12.89 2.99
CA LEU A 175 -22.38 11.70 2.44
C LEU A 175 -20.96 12.02 1.94
N TYR A 176 -20.81 13.05 1.10
CA TYR A 176 -19.50 13.37 0.52
C TYR A 176 -18.48 13.74 1.59
N ARG A 177 -18.89 14.50 2.60
CA ARG A 177 -18.03 14.85 3.74
C ARG A 177 -17.66 13.64 4.58
N SER A 178 -18.62 12.78 4.92
CA SER A 178 -18.36 11.60 5.77
C SER A 178 -17.47 10.59 5.06
N THR A 179 -17.67 10.37 3.75
CA THR A 179 -16.79 9.54 2.92
C THR A 179 -15.37 10.13 2.88
N LEU A 180 -15.20 11.42 2.59
CA LEU A 180 -13.88 12.06 2.57
C LEU A 180 -13.17 11.96 3.93
N MET A 181 -13.88 12.19 5.04
CA MET A 181 -13.30 12.10 6.38
C MET A 181 -12.91 10.66 6.74
N SER A 182 -13.73 9.68 6.35
CA SER A 182 -13.43 8.26 6.57
C SER A 182 -12.21 7.84 5.74
N PHE A 183 -12.17 8.24 4.48
CA PHE A 183 -11.03 7.99 3.59
C PHE A 183 -9.74 8.60 4.16
N LYS A 184 -9.79 9.87 4.61
CA LYS A 184 -8.64 10.52 5.25
C LYS A 184 -8.15 9.77 6.48
N LYS A 185 -9.08 9.31 7.32
CA LYS A 185 -8.76 8.54 8.53
C LYS A 185 -8.10 7.21 8.18
N ASP A 186 -8.67 6.46 7.23
CA ASP A 186 -8.19 5.14 6.86
C ASP A 186 -6.76 5.16 6.30
N TYR A 187 -6.40 6.22 5.58
CA TYR A 187 -5.08 6.38 4.96
C TYR A 187 -4.17 7.38 5.68
N GLU A 188 -4.50 7.82 6.91
CA GLU A 188 -3.68 8.76 7.68
C GLU A 188 -3.36 10.08 6.95
N ILE A 189 -4.31 10.57 6.14
CA ILE A 189 -4.23 11.84 5.39
C ILE A 189 -4.75 12.97 6.27
N LYS A 190 -4.03 14.10 6.30
CA LYS A 190 -4.43 15.30 7.07
C LYS A 190 -5.39 16.18 6.28
#